data_AF-A0A923NGV5-F1
#
_entry.id   AF-A0A923NGV5-F1
#
_cell.length_a   1.000
_cell.length_b   1.000
_cell.length_c   1.000
_cell.angle_alpha   90.00
_cell.angle_beta   90.00
_cell.angle_gamma   90.00
#
_symmetry.space_group_name_H-M   'P 1'
#
loop_
_entity.id
_entity.type
_entity.pdbx_description
1 polymer ?
#
loop_
_entity_poly.entity_id
_entity_poly.type
_entity_poly.pdbx_seq_one_letter_code
_entity_poly.pdbx_strand_id
1 'polypeptide(L)'
;MKVLSYKNKSYKVYAYILVGVIGLCVVLISAITGQLKQNDCGDGTTTSVNINNADQKKNAKAIYNFLVQNYGATPQGAAGVLGNFTQESQLNPSAVEYKDKPLSGHGLGQWTADRTTNLMNFAKEKNKPWDNIGLQLEFLDSELKTSEKGAVKVLKSTSVEEATAQWQTLFERAGKPVMGNRLNYASKWFAEFGTSDPVSASAQDNASTGAIEQLVCGNDSTAETTDLIKSAKSMLGYFYYVQSHPSSDLGNDLLKPNKAGGTDCSGFVWLALHKAGYKVPANMGWFTGTMASDAKGAHQYLKQVDTNQAKAGDIVIVNQGVGAGNNGHTAILLEDWKGKDTKIIQEGGDLTGHVNEGKFGTSFSILLGGGDVVMARPVAK
;
A
#
# COMPACT_ATOMS: atom_id res chain seq x y z
N MET A 1 -31.93 50.17 -34.61
CA MET A 1 -31.04 49.11 -35.16
C MET A 1 -31.14 47.90 -34.23
N LYS A 2 -31.54 46.72 -34.73
CA LYS A 2 -31.78 45.48 -33.97
C LYS A 2 -30.46 44.77 -33.61
N VAL A 3 -30.33 44.40 -32.34
CA VAL A 3 -29.88 43.14 -31.70
C VAL A 3 -28.97 42.18 -32.52
N LEU A 4 -27.85 41.73 -31.92
CA LEU A 4 -27.66 40.31 -31.53
C LEU A 4 -26.42 40.07 -30.63
N SER A 5 -26.74 39.57 -29.44
CA SER A 5 -25.89 38.82 -28.52
C SER A 5 -25.50 37.47 -29.13
N TYR A 6 -24.21 37.11 -29.12
CA TYR A 6 -23.77 35.70 -29.08
C TYR A 6 -22.26 35.55 -28.82
N LYS A 7 -21.89 34.94 -27.69
CA LYS A 7 -20.89 33.83 -27.57
C LYS A 7 -20.49 33.62 -26.10
N ASN A 8 -21.46 33.18 -25.30
CA ASN A 8 -21.24 32.65 -23.94
C ASN A 8 -21.43 31.11 -23.90
N LYS A 9 -21.18 30.43 -25.04
CA LYS A 9 -21.54 29.01 -25.26
C LYS A 9 -20.36 28.10 -25.64
N SER A 10 -19.15 28.63 -25.81
CA SER A 10 -18.00 27.86 -26.32
C SER A 10 -17.27 27.06 -25.24
N TYR A 11 -17.18 27.53 -24.00
CA TYR A 11 -16.43 26.86 -22.91
C TYR A 11 -17.11 25.59 -22.39
N LYS A 12 -18.46 25.54 -22.42
CA LYS A 12 -19.20 24.36 -21.98
C LYS A 12 -19.01 23.20 -22.96
N VAL A 13 -18.89 23.45 -24.26
CA VAL A 13 -18.66 22.40 -25.27
C VAL A 13 -17.25 21.78 -25.14
N TYR A 14 -16.22 22.58 -24.84
CA TYR A 14 -14.87 22.04 -24.58
C TYR A 14 -14.79 21.24 -23.26
N ALA A 15 -15.56 21.62 -22.23
CA ALA A 15 -15.65 20.85 -21.00
C ALA A 15 -16.33 19.47 -21.22
N TYR A 16 -17.38 19.39 -22.05
CA TYR A 16 -18.05 18.12 -22.36
C TYR A 16 -17.22 17.21 -23.28
N ILE A 17 -16.39 17.76 -24.18
CA ILE A 17 -15.47 16.98 -25.02
C ILE A 17 -14.28 16.43 -24.18
N LEU A 18 -13.81 17.18 -23.18
CA LEU A 18 -12.76 16.71 -22.25
C LEU A 18 -13.26 15.60 -21.30
N VAL A 19 -14.52 15.70 -20.84
CA VAL A 19 -15.16 14.69 -19.98
C VAL A 19 -15.51 13.41 -20.75
N GLY A 20 -15.89 13.52 -22.04
CA GLY A 20 -16.23 12.37 -22.89
C GLY A 20 -15.03 11.50 -23.31
N VAL A 21 -13.84 12.09 -23.50
CA VAL A 21 -12.63 11.34 -23.91
C VAL A 21 -12.00 10.55 -22.74
N ILE A 22 -12.14 11.05 -21.51
CA ILE A 22 -11.67 10.35 -20.29
C ILE A 22 -12.54 9.12 -19.99
N GLY A 23 -13.83 9.14 -20.33
CA GLY A 23 -14.74 8.00 -20.14
C GLY A 23 -14.45 6.81 -21.07
N LEU A 24 -13.88 7.06 -22.26
CA LEU A 24 -13.55 5.98 -23.21
C LEU A 24 -12.26 5.22 -22.83
N CYS A 25 -11.38 5.83 -22.03
CA CYS A 25 -10.12 5.23 -21.58
C CYS A 25 -10.27 4.15 -20.49
N VAL A 26 -11.41 4.07 -19.81
CA VAL A 26 -11.67 3.01 -18.81
C VAL A 26 -12.15 1.71 -19.46
N VAL A 27 -12.78 1.78 -20.64
CA VAL A 27 -13.36 0.61 -21.32
C VAL A 27 -12.34 -0.16 -22.17
N LEU A 28 -11.26 0.48 -22.65
CA LEU A 28 -10.28 -0.20 -23.51
C LEU A 28 -9.20 -0.98 -22.74
N ILE A 29 -9.03 -0.73 -21.43
CA ILE A 29 -8.15 -1.54 -20.57
C ILE A 29 -8.89 -2.78 -20.03
N SER A 30 -10.22 -2.76 -19.99
CA SER A 30 -11.05 -3.89 -19.53
C SER A 30 -11.41 -4.90 -20.64
N ALA A 31 -10.96 -4.69 -21.88
CA ALA A 31 -11.32 -5.54 -23.03
C ALA A 31 -10.25 -6.56 -23.46
N ILE A 32 -9.15 -6.74 -22.71
CA ILE A 32 -8.09 -7.73 -23.04
C ILE A 32 -8.11 -8.98 -22.13
N THR A 33 -9.01 -9.09 -21.15
CA THR A 33 -9.06 -10.26 -20.25
C THR A 33 -10.24 -11.21 -20.49
N GLY A 34 -10.95 -11.08 -21.61
CA GLY A 34 -12.12 -11.90 -21.91
C GLY A 34 -11.96 -12.70 -23.21
N GLN A 35 -11.28 -13.85 -23.13
CA GLN A 35 -11.54 -15.10 -23.87
C GLN A 35 -10.25 -15.90 -24.05
N LEU A 36 -10.05 -16.95 -23.27
CA LEU A 36 -9.27 -18.10 -23.71
C LEU A 36 -10.05 -19.37 -23.37
N LYS A 37 -10.59 -20.00 -24.42
CA LYS A 37 -10.93 -21.42 -24.42
C LYS A 37 -9.65 -22.21 -24.72
N GLN A 38 -9.51 -23.28 -23.96
CA GLN A 38 -8.49 -24.31 -23.98
C GLN A 38 -8.36 -25.03 -25.35
N ASN A 39 -7.14 -25.14 -25.90
CA ASN A 39 -6.46 -26.40 -26.26
C ASN A 39 -5.23 -26.19 -27.16
N ASP A 40 -4.22 -27.01 -26.85
CA ASP A 40 -3.21 -27.62 -27.72
C ASP A 40 -1.80 -27.03 -27.83
N CYS A 41 -0.84 -27.96 -27.86
CA CYS A 41 0.59 -27.82 -27.62
C CYS A 41 1.35 -27.53 -28.92
N GLY A 42 2.41 -26.71 -28.85
CA GLY A 42 3.33 -26.47 -29.97
C GLY A 42 4.59 -25.71 -29.52
N ASP A 43 5.74 -26.31 -29.83
CA ASP A 43 7.12 -25.94 -29.50
C ASP A 43 7.62 -24.66 -30.18
N GLY A 44 8.58 -23.98 -29.54
CA GLY A 44 9.61 -23.18 -30.20
C GLY A 44 9.34 -21.70 -30.50
N THR A 45 9.52 -20.83 -29.50
CA THR A 45 10.42 -19.63 -29.49
C THR A 45 9.99 -18.73 -28.35
N THR A 46 10.70 -18.83 -27.22
CA THR A 46 10.49 -18.07 -26.00
C THR A 46 10.86 -16.61 -26.17
N THR A 47 9.93 -15.78 -26.64
CA THR A 47 9.97 -14.34 -26.33
C THR A 47 9.56 -14.19 -24.87
N SER A 48 10.55 -14.28 -23.99
CA SER A 48 10.39 -14.08 -22.55
C SER A 48 10.05 -12.61 -22.27
N VAL A 49 8.76 -12.32 -22.06
CA VAL A 49 8.35 -11.07 -21.40
C VAL A 49 8.65 -11.23 -19.91
N ASN A 50 9.85 -10.84 -19.52
CA ASN A 50 10.22 -10.65 -18.12
C ASN A 50 10.59 -9.17 -17.95
N ILE A 51 9.58 -8.35 -17.63
CA ILE A 51 9.73 -6.89 -17.50
C ILE A 51 9.55 -6.49 -16.02
N ASN A 52 10.70 -6.16 -15.39
CA ASN A 52 10.94 -4.98 -14.55
C ASN A 52 10.74 -4.94 -13.02
N ASN A 53 10.58 -6.04 -12.28
CA ASN A 53 10.56 -5.92 -10.80
C ASN A 53 11.94 -5.60 -10.18
N ALA A 54 13.05 -6.09 -10.77
CA ALA A 54 14.39 -5.87 -10.24
C ALA A 54 14.91 -4.43 -10.43
N ASP A 55 14.66 -3.85 -11.62
CA ASP A 55 15.10 -2.48 -11.94
C ASP A 55 14.31 -1.43 -11.17
N GLN A 56 13.01 -1.63 -10.98
CA GLN A 56 12.18 -0.76 -10.15
C GLN A 56 12.73 -0.70 -8.70
N LYS A 57 13.05 -1.85 -8.10
CA LYS A 57 13.62 -1.93 -6.74
C LYS A 57 14.99 -1.26 -6.64
N LYS A 58 15.86 -1.44 -7.64
CA LYS A 58 17.16 -0.76 -7.72
C LYS A 58 17.00 0.76 -7.77
N ASN A 59 16.09 1.25 -8.60
CA ASN A 59 15.81 2.68 -8.72
C ASN A 59 15.21 3.23 -7.43
N ALA A 60 14.27 2.50 -6.81
CA ALA A 60 13.69 2.85 -5.52
C ALA A 60 14.77 3.01 -4.44
N LYS A 61 15.72 2.07 -4.37
CA LYS A 61 16.84 2.13 -3.42
C LYS A 61 17.75 3.33 -3.67
N ALA A 62 18.02 3.67 -4.93
CA ALA A 62 18.82 4.83 -5.28
C ALA A 62 18.15 6.14 -4.85
N ILE A 63 16.84 6.28 -5.10
CA ILE A 63 16.04 7.44 -4.67
C ILE A 63 15.98 7.51 -3.14
N TYR A 64 15.70 6.39 -2.46
CA TYR A 64 15.65 6.33 -0.99
C TYR A 64 16.97 6.81 -0.37
N ASN A 65 18.09 6.23 -0.80
CA ASN A 65 19.42 6.58 -0.31
C ASN A 65 19.74 8.05 -0.56
N PHE A 66 19.40 8.56 -1.74
CA PHE A 66 19.59 9.97 -2.06
C PHE A 66 18.83 10.89 -1.09
N LEU A 67 17.56 10.61 -0.81
CA LEU A 67 16.73 11.41 0.10
C LEU A 67 17.24 11.32 1.55
N VAL A 68 17.60 10.14 2.01
CA VAL A 68 18.13 9.94 3.37
C VAL A 68 19.48 10.66 3.53
N GLN A 69 20.41 10.49 2.59
CA GLN A 69 21.76 11.04 2.71
C GLN A 69 21.81 12.56 2.55
N ASN A 70 21.05 13.13 1.60
CA ASN A 70 21.15 14.56 1.27
C ASN A 70 20.18 15.44 2.08
N TYR A 71 19.07 14.87 2.55
CA TYR A 71 18.02 15.62 3.25
C TYR A 71 17.75 15.11 4.66
N GLY A 72 18.39 14.00 5.09
CA GLY A 72 18.08 13.34 6.35
C GLY A 72 16.62 12.90 6.40
N ALA A 73 16.10 12.39 5.28
CA ALA A 73 14.71 11.97 5.19
C ALA A 73 14.43 10.86 6.21
N THR A 74 13.27 10.93 6.87
CA THR A 74 12.76 9.79 7.63
C THR A 74 12.36 8.67 6.67
N PRO A 75 12.27 7.42 7.14
CA PRO A 75 11.81 6.34 6.28
C PRO A 75 10.40 6.57 5.73
N GLN A 76 9.49 7.15 6.53
CA GLN A 76 8.14 7.52 6.11
C GLN A 76 8.14 8.64 5.06
N GLY A 77 8.96 9.67 5.26
CA GLY A 77 9.14 10.77 4.33
C GLY A 77 9.64 10.29 2.97
N ALA A 78 10.70 9.47 2.98
CA ALA A 78 11.26 8.88 1.76
C ALA A 78 10.27 7.91 1.08
N ALA A 79 9.54 7.12 1.84
CA ALA A 79 8.50 6.23 1.32
C ALA A 79 7.36 6.99 0.64
N GLY A 80 6.93 8.13 1.21
CA GLY A 80 5.93 8.99 0.59
C GLY A 80 6.33 9.53 -0.79
N VAL A 81 7.61 9.89 -0.96
CA VAL A 81 8.17 10.28 -2.27
C VAL A 81 8.16 9.09 -3.23
N LEU A 82 8.64 7.94 -2.79
CA LEU A 82 8.68 6.72 -3.61
C LEU A 82 7.29 6.29 -4.05
N GLY A 83 6.27 6.43 -3.19
CA GLY A 83 4.89 6.13 -3.54
C GLY A 83 4.35 7.02 -4.67
N ASN A 84 4.68 8.32 -4.61
CA ASN A 84 4.33 9.26 -5.68
C ASN A 84 5.06 8.93 -6.98
N PHE A 85 6.39 8.79 -6.96
CA PHE A 85 7.15 8.48 -8.18
C PHE A 85 6.79 7.12 -8.78
N THR A 86 6.33 6.16 -7.97
CA THR A 86 5.81 4.89 -8.49
C THR A 86 4.51 5.10 -9.25
N GLN A 87 3.60 5.95 -8.74
CA GLN A 87 2.39 6.31 -9.48
C GLN A 87 2.71 7.09 -10.77
N GLU A 88 3.71 7.96 -10.74
CA GLU A 88 4.09 8.77 -11.91
C GLU A 88 4.75 7.94 -13.01
N SER A 89 5.74 7.12 -12.66
CA SER A 89 6.65 6.51 -13.66
C SER A 89 6.94 5.04 -13.42
N GLN A 90 6.33 4.42 -12.40
CA GLN A 90 6.76 3.11 -11.89
C GLN A 90 8.25 3.09 -11.51
N LEU A 91 8.80 4.24 -11.11
CA LEU A 91 10.23 4.48 -10.85
C LEU A 91 11.14 4.19 -12.05
N ASN A 92 10.61 4.34 -13.26
CA ASN A 92 11.37 4.21 -14.49
C ASN A 92 11.87 5.60 -14.95
N PRO A 93 13.19 5.88 -14.92
CA PRO A 93 13.71 7.18 -15.34
C PRO A 93 13.56 7.42 -16.86
N SER A 94 13.35 6.38 -17.67
CA SER A 94 13.07 6.50 -19.11
C SER A 94 11.57 6.61 -19.43
N ALA A 95 10.70 6.77 -18.43
CA ALA A 95 9.26 6.89 -18.64
C ALA A 95 8.91 8.18 -19.42
N VAL A 96 8.06 8.05 -20.43
CA VAL A 96 7.51 9.15 -21.23
C VAL A 96 6.01 8.95 -21.36
N GLU A 97 5.21 9.93 -20.93
CA GLU A 97 3.75 9.86 -20.92
C GLU A 97 3.18 9.75 -22.34
N TYR A 98 3.60 10.63 -23.26
CA TYR A 98 3.19 10.64 -24.67
C TYR A 98 4.40 10.86 -25.57
N LYS A 99 4.88 9.80 -26.23
CA LYS A 99 6.09 9.82 -27.06
C LYS A 99 6.02 10.79 -28.24
N ASP A 100 4.81 11.09 -28.71
CA ASP A 100 4.53 12.04 -29.79
C ASP A 100 4.41 13.50 -29.31
N LYS A 101 4.44 13.74 -27.99
CA LYS A 101 4.32 15.07 -27.38
C LYS A 101 5.59 15.39 -26.56
N PRO A 102 6.52 16.19 -27.11
CA PRO A 102 7.79 16.49 -26.45
C PRO A 102 7.68 17.16 -25.06
N LEU A 103 6.54 17.78 -24.76
CA LEU A 103 6.27 18.47 -23.49
C LEU A 103 5.40 17.65 -22.51
N SER A 104 5.15 16.38 -22.81
CA SER A 104 4.47 15.47 -21.89
C SER A 104 5.35 15.08 -20.70
N GLY A 105 4.80 14.36 -19.72
CA GLY A 105 5.56 13.91 -18.56
C GLY A 105 6.79 13.06 -18.93
N HIS A 106 7.95 13.39 -18.39
CA HIS A 106 9.19 12.61 -18.55
C HIS A 106 9.79 12.24 -17.20
N GLY A 107 10.40 11.05 -17.12
CA GLY A 107 11.21 10.62 -16.00
C GLY A 107 10.45 10.32 -14.71
N LEU A 108 11.20 10.23 -13.61
CA LEU A 108 10.73 9.71 -12.32
C LEU A 108 9.50 10.43 -11.78
N GLY A 109 9.51 11.77 -11.80
CA GLY A 109 8.41 12.61 -11.32
C GLY A 109 7.48 13.11 -12.43
N GLN A 110 7.55 12.52 -13.63
CA GLN A 110 6.77 12.94 -14.81
C GLN A 110 6.79 14.47 -15.01
N TRP A 111 8.00 15.04 -15.04
CA TRP A 111 8.20 16.46 -15.30
C TRP A 111 7.54 16.85 -16.61
N THR A 112 6.54 17.74 -16.53
CA THR A 112 5.64 18.11 -17.63
C THR A 112 5.81 19.58 -18.01
N ALA A 113 5.56 19.93 -19.28
CA ALA A 113 5.65 21.28 -19.82
C ALA A 113 7.05 21.89 -19.63
N ASP A 114 7.15 23.07 -19.00
CA ASP A 114 8.43 23.76 -18.79
C ASP A 114 9.42 22.92 -17.98
N ARG A 115 8.93 22.08 -17.06
CA ARG A 115 9.79 21.19 -16.28
C ARG A 115 10.46 20.12 -17.16
N THR A 116 9.80 19.66 -18.23
CA THR A 116 10.41 18.77 -19.22
C THR A 116 11.55 19.48 -19.95
N THR A 117 11.33 20.72 -20.38
CA THR A 117 12.37 21.51 -21.06
C THR A 117 13.56 21.78 -20.15
N ASN A 118 13.30 22.08 -18.86
CA ASN A 118 14.34 22.28 -17.86
C ASN A 118 15.16 21.01 -17.62
N LEU A 119 14.52 19.83 -17.54
CA LEU A 119 15.22 18.55 -17.43
C LEU A 119 16.14 18.29 -18.64
N MET A 120 15.64 18.53 -19.86
CA MET A 120 16.43 18.33 -21.09
C MET A 120 17.62 19.29 -21.17
N ASN A 121 17.43 20.54 -20.78
CA ASN A 121 18.50 21.54 -20.72
C ASN A 121 19.54 21.17 -19.65
N PHE A 122 19.09 20.74 -18.47
CA PHE A 122 19.97 20.27 -17.39
C PHE A 122 20.79 19.06 -17.83
N ALA A 123 20.17 18.11 -18.54
CA ALA A 123 20.85 16.96 -19.13
C ALA A 123 21.96 17.36 -20.12
N LYS A 124 21.65 18.31 -21.01
CA LYS A 124 22.59 18.86 -21.98
C LYS A 124 23.76 19.58 -21.31
N GLU A 125 23.49 20.40 -20.30
CA GLU A 125 24.52 21.13 -19.54
C GLU A 125 25.47 20.18 -18.81
N LYS A 126 24.93 19.11 -18.22
CA LYS A 126 25.71 18.07 -17.52
C LYS A 126 26.37 17.06 -18.46
N ASN A 127 26.14 17.16 -19.77
CA ASN A 127 26.60 16.21 -20.79
C ASN A 127 26.27 14.75 -20.43
N LYS A 128 25.04 14.50 -19.96
CA LYS A 128 24.54 13.18 -19.52
C LYS A 128 23.15 12.93 -20.12
N PRO A 129 22.75 11.66 -20.35
CA PRO A 129 21.39 11.34 -20.80
C PRO A 129 20.32 11.80 -19.82
N TRP A 130 19.19 12.32 -20.33
CA TRP A 130 18.08 12.82 -19.50
C TRP A 130 17.41 11.71 -18.69
N ASP A 131 17.45 10.47 -19.17
CA ASP A 131 16.88 9.27 -18.56
C ASP A 131 17.86 8.54 -17.62
N ASN A 132 19.01 9.17 -17.35
CA ASN A 132 19.91 8.69 -16.31
C ASN A 132 19.34 9.02 -14.92
N ILE A 133 19.18 7.99 -14.07
CA ILE A 133 18.65 8.18 -12.71
C ILE A 133 19.47 9.16 -11.87
N GLY A 134 20.81 9.11 -11.95
CA GLY A 134 21.68 10.02 -11.20
C GLY A 134 21.48 11.47 -11.63
N LEU A 135 21.33 11.72 -12.94
CA LEU A 135 21.00 13.05 -13.45
C LEU A 135 19.60 13.52 -12.99
N GLN A 136 18.59 12.65 -13.04
CA GLN A 136 17.25 13.01 -12.56
C GLN A 136 17.21 13.31 -11.05
N LEU A 137 18.04 12.64 -10.26
CA LEU A 137 18.22 12.96 -8.84
C LEU A 137 18.95 14.29 -8.63
N GLU A 138 19.99 14.61 -9.42
CA GLU A 138 20.62 15.94 -9.42
C GLU A 138 19.63 17.04 -9.83
N PHE A 139 18.73 16.75 -10.78
CA PHE A 139 17.70 17.69 -11.20
C PHE A 139 16.64 17.90 -10.11
N LEU A 140 16.14 16.80 -9.50
CA LEU A 140 15.27 16.85 -8.33
C LEU A 140 15.89 17.68 -7.20
N ASP A 141 17.18 17.47 -6.91
CA ASP A 141 17.94 18.23 -5.91
C ASP A 141 17.91 19.73 -6.17
N SER A 142 18.12 20.12 -7.44
CA SER A 142 18.12 21.52 -7.85
C SER A 142 16.75 22.18 -7.64
N GLU A 143 15.66 21.47 -7.91
CA GLU A 143 14.30 21.94 -7.68
C GLU A 143 14.00 22.04 -6.17
N LEU A 144 14.34 21.02 -5.39
CA LEU A 144 14.13 21.00 -3.94
C LEU A 144 14.92 22.10 -3.21
N LYS A 145 16.05 22.55 -3.75
CA LYS A 145 16.81 23.69 -3.23
C LYS A 145 16.25 25.05 -3.68
N THR A 146 15.38 25.08 -4.68
CA THR A 146 14.91 26.33 -5.32
C THR A 146 13.37 26.39 -5.40
N SER A 147 12.81 26.05 -6.56
CA SER A 147 11.38 26.19 -6.88
C SER A 147 10.48 25.31 -6.01
N GLU A 148 10.97 24.14 -5.59
CA GLU A 148 10.21 23.12 -4.85
C GLU A 148 10.63 23.00 -3.37
N LYS A 149 11.28 24.04 -2.81
CA LYS A 149 11.72 24.07 -1.40
C LYS A 149 10.61 23.76 -0.38
N GLY A 150 9.36 24.04 -0.74
CA GLY A 150 8.19 23.73 0.08
C GLY A 150 7.98 22.23 0.31
N ALA A 151 8.40 21.38 -0.63
CA ALA A 151 8.29 19.92 -0.53
C ALA A 151 9.35 19.30 0.39
N VAL A 152 10.45 19.99 0.70
CA VAL A 152 11.53 19.46 1.56
C VAL A 152 11.03 19.11 2.96
N LYS A 153 10.07 19.86 3.50
CA LYS A 153 9.48 19.58 4.83
C LYS A 153 8.85 18.18 4.93
N VAL A 154 8.37 17.66 3.80
CA VAL A 154 7.73 16.34 3.70
C VAL A 154 8.70 15.22 4.07
N LEU A 155 9.98 15.40 3.77
CA LEU A 155 11.03 14.43 4.06
C LEU A 155 11.24 14.21 5.56
N LYS A 156 10.71 15.08 6.42
CA LYS A 156 10.77 14.95 7.89
C LYS A 156 9.51 14.34 8.49
N SER A 157 8.49 14.03 7.68
CA SER A 157 7.23 13.45 8.16
C SER A 157 7.45 12.10 8.85
N THR A 158 6.71 11.83 9.92
CA THR A 158 6.71 10.51 10.59
C THR A 158 5.47 9.67 10.25
N SER A 159 4.63 10.14 9.31
CA SER A 159 3.49 9.39 8.74
C SER A 159 3.70 9.20 7.23
N VAL A 160 3.51 7.96 6.77
CA VAL A 160 3.57 7.61 5.35
C VAL A 160 2.43 8.29 4.60
N GLU A 161 1.26 8.39 5.21
CA GLU A 161 0.07 9.00 4.67
C GLU A 161 0.26 10.50 4.46
N GLU A 162 0.71 11.20 5.50
CA GLU A 162 1.01 12.63 5.44
C GLU A 162 2.14 12.90 4.44
N ALA A 163 3.20 12.10 4.45
CA ALA A 163 4.31 12.24 3.52
C ALA A 163 3.83 12.14 2.06
N THR A 164 3.02 11.11 1.77
CA THR A 164 2.51 10.86 0.42
C THR A 164 1.58 11.98 -0.05
N ALA A 165 0.67 12.42 0.81
CA ALA A 165 -0.31 13.47 0.48
C ALA A 165 0.36 14.85 0.33
N GLN A 166 1.29 15.19 1.22
CA GLN A 166 2.01 16.46 1.13
C GLN A 166 2.95 16.48 -0.07
N TRP A 167 3.64 15.37 -0.40
CA TRP A 167 4.46 15.31 -1.62
C TRP A 167 3.60 15.48 -2.87
N GLN A 168 2.45 14.79 -2.94
CA GLN A 168 1.51 14.96 -4.05
C GLN A 168 1.09 16.43 -4.18
N THR A 169 0.77 17.09 -3.07
CA THR A 169 0.24 18.46 -3.09
C THR A 169 1.32 19.49 -3.41
N LEU A 170 2.53 19.29 -2.88
CA LEU A 170 3.59 20.28 -2.91
C LEU A 170 4.53 20.12 -4.10
N PHE A 171 4.72 18.89 -4.61
CA PHE A 171 5.64 18.60 -5.71
C PHE A 171 4.90 18.18 -7.00
N GLU A 172 4.02 17.18 -6.92
CA GLU A 172 3.39 16.59 -8.12
C GLU A 172 2.25 17.45 -8.68
N ARG A 173 1.38 17.96 -7.81
CA ARG A 173 0.17 18.75 -8.13
C ARG A 173 -0.70 18.11 -9.23
N ALA A 174 -0.76 16.77 -9.23
CA ALA A 174 -1.53 16.00 -10.20
C ALA A 174 -3.02 16.37 -10.20
N GLY A 175 -3.60 16.63 -11.37
CA GLY A 175 -5.01 17.03 -11.51
C GLY A 175 -6.02 15.97 -11.04
N LYS A 176 -5.66 14.68 -11.16
CA LYS A 176 -6.32 13.56 -10.49
C LYS A 176 -5.28 12.84 -9.64
N PRO A 177 -5.25 13.08 -8.32
CA PRO A 177 -4.20 12.54 -7.47
C PRO A 177 -4.12 11.01 -7.43
N VAL A 178 -5.26 10.30 -7.47
CA VAL A 178 -5.31 8.84 -7.27
C VAL A 178 -4.57 8.42 -5.99
N MET A 179 -4.89 9.10 -4.88
CA MET A 179 -4.16 8.96 -3.61
C MET A 179 -4.10 7.53 -3.07
N GLY A 180 -5.15 6.71 -3.29
CA GLY A 180 -5.14 5.31 -2.86
C GLY A 180 -3.96 4.51 -3.44
N ASN A 181 -3.66 4.68 -4.73
CA ASN A 181 -2.52 4.00 -5.35
C ASN A 181 -1.19 4.51 -4.80
N ARG A 182 -1.05 5.82 -4.64
CA ARG A 182 0.18 6.44 -4.11
C ARG A 182 0.48 5.95 -2.71
N LEU A 183 -0.55 5.88 -1.86
CA LEU A 183 -0.44 5.36 -0.51
C LEU A 183 -0.07 3.87 -0.52
N ASN A 184 -0.69 3.06 -1.37
CA ASN A 184 -0.33 1.66 -1.53
C ASN A 184 1.14 1.47 -1.93
N TYR A 185 1.64 2.28 -2.87
CA TYR A 185 3.05 2.25 -3.27
C TYR A 185 3.97 2.78 -2.16
N ALA A 186 3.58 3.85 -1.45
CA ALA A 186 4.37 4.39 -0.36
C ALA A 186 4.52 3.37 0.77
N SER A 187 3.43 2.73 1.18
CA SER A 187 3.43 1.66 2.18
C SER A 187 4.28 0.46 1.76
N LYS A 188 4.26 0.08 0.47
CA LYS A 188 5.19 -0.92 -0.10
C LYS A 188 6.65 -0.54 0.16
N TRP A 189 7.04 0.69 -0.18
CA TRP A 189 8.44 1.11 -0.06
C TRP A 189 8.87 1.39 1.38
N PHE A 190 7.94 1.82 2.23
CA PHE A 190 8.17 1.91 3.67
C PHE A 190 8.45 0.54 4.27
N ALA A 191 7.70 -0.50 3.89
CA ALA A 191 7.99 -1.86 4.35
C ALA A 191 9.36 -2.38 3.85
N GLU A 192 9.71 -2.06 2.59
CA GLU A 192 10.95 -2.51 1.95
C GLU A 192 12.21 -1.83 2.52
N PHE A 193 12.17 -0.51 2.77
CA PHE A 193 13.35 0.25 3.18
C PHE A 193 13.26 0.86 4.58
N GLY A 194 12.06 1.04 5.12
CA GLY A 194 11.84 1.59 6.46
C GLY A 194 11.92 0.58 7.60
N THR A 195 12.03 -0.70 7.30
CA THR A 195 12.36 -1.77 8.26
C THR A 195 13.87 -2.02 8.37
N SER A 196 14.68 -1.36 7.54
CA SER A 196 16.14 -1.40 7.60
C SER A 196 16.69 -0.04 8.02
N ASP A 197 16.53 0.27 9.30
CA ASP A 197 17.20 1.41 9.91
C ASP A 197 18.67 1.04 10.23
N PRO A 198 19.67 1.76 9.69
CA PRO A 198 21.04 1.71 10.19
C PRO A 198 21.19 2.58 11.45
N VAL A 199 20.43 2.27 12.51
CA VAL A 199 20.70 2.70 13.89
C VAL A 199 20.30 1.58 14.86
N SER A 200 20.90 0.41 14.70
CA SER A 200 20.96 -0.63 15.74
C SER A 200 22.20 -1.50 15.53
N ALA A 201 23.37 -0.88 15.57
CA ALA A 201 24.66 -1.57 15.73
C ALA A 201 25.18 -1.46 17.19
N SER A 202 24.29 -1.14 18.14
CA SER A 202 24.60 -1.10 19.56
C SER A 202 23.49 -1.76 20.38
N ALA A 203 23.26 -3.05 20.10
CA ALA A 203 22.56 -3.97 21.00
C ALA A 203 22.94 -5.42 20.66
N GLN A 204 24.23 -5.69 20.60
CA GLN A 204 24.75 -7.01 20.92
C GLN A 204 25.25 -6.92 22.36
N ASP A 205 24.50 -7.50 23.30
CA ASP A 205 25.01 -8.39 24.35
C ASP A 205 23.97 -8.63 25.46
N ASN A 206 23.99 -9.85 25.98
CA ASN A 206 23.07 -10.54 26.92
C ASN A 206 21.86 -11.21 26.25
N ALA A 207 21.75 -12.54 26.13
CA ALA A 207 22.54 -13.60 26.74
C ALA A 207 22.38 -14.91 25.92
N SER A 208 23.50 -15.61 25.73
CA SER A 208 23.53 -17.06 25.59
C SER A 208 23.81 -17.64 26.97
N THR A 209 22.90 -18.42 27.55
CA THR A 209 23.14 -19.74 28.18
C THR A 209 21.90 -20.23 28.95
N GLY A 210 21.60 -21.52 28.79
CA GLY A 210 21.08 -22.35 29.88
C GLY A 210 19.59 -22.70 29.85
N ALA A 211 19.32 -24.01 29.79
CA ALA A 211 18.02 -24.67 30.00
C ALA A 211 17.31 -24.17 31.28
N ILE A 212 15.99 -24.34 31.40
CA ILE A 212 15.36 -25.51 32.04
C ILE A 212 13.86 -25.53 31.69
N GLU A 213 13.35 -26.70 31.35
CA GLU A 213 11.92 -27.06 31.39
C GLU A 213 11.34 -26.83 32.79
N GLN A 214 10.24 -26.09 32.92
CA GLN A 214 9.28 -26.39 33.97
C GLN A 214 7.87 -25.95 33.58
N LEU A 215 6.97 -26.94 33.59
CA LEU A 215 5.52 -26.77 33.52
C LEU A 215 5.04 -25.73 34.55
N VAL A 216 4.28 -24.75 34.09
CA VAL A 216 3.29 -24.05 34.94
C VAL A 216 1.99 -23.95 34.15
N CYS A 217 1.03 -24.79 34.56
CA CYS A 217 -0.37 -24.57 34.27
C CYS A 217 -0.84 -23.35 35.06
N GLY A 218 -1.41 -22.34 34.39
CA GLY A 218 -1.99 -21.16 35.04
C GLY A 218 -2.82 -20.36 34.05
N ASN A 219 -4.12 -20.35 34.28
CA ASN A 219 -5.15 -19.74 33.45
C ASN A 219 -4.99 -18.22 33.30
N ASP A 220 -4.94 -17.72 32.06
CA ASP A 220 -5.44 -16.37 31.72
C ASP A 220 -5.75 -16.15 30.22
N SER A 221 -5.37 -17.06 29.32
CA SER A 221 -5.54 -16.86 27.87
C SER A 221 -6.92 -17.21 27.30
N THR A 222 -7.89 -17.66 28.10
CA THR A 222 -9.22 -18.03 27.62
C THR A 222 -10.20 -16.86 27.62
N ALA A 223 -10.07 -15.92 28.56
CA ALA A 223 -10.95 -14.75 28.65
C ALA A 223 -10.70 -13.77 27.48
N GLU A 224 -9.46 -13.38 27.24
CA GLU A 224 -9.12 -12.41 26.19
C GLU A 224 -9.38 -12.95 24.77
N THR A 225 -9.06 -14.23 24.51
CA THR A 225 -9.42 -14.92 23.26
C THR A 225 -10.94 -14.92 23.03
N THR A 226 -11.72 -15.11 24.10
CA THR A 226 -13.18 -15.04 24.02
C THR A 226 -13.65 -13.63 23.71
N ASP A 227 -13.00 -12.62 24.27
CA ASP A 227 -13.35 -11.21 24.07
C ASP A 227 -13.06 -10.72 22.64
N LEU A 228 -11.95 -11.16 22.02
CA LEU A 228 -11.69 -10.87 20.60
C LEU A 228 -12.75 -11.48 19.69
N ILE A 229 -13.05 -12.77 19.87
CA ILE A 229 -14.05 -13.47 19.05
C ILE A 229 -15.43 -12.84 19.27
N LYS A 230 -15.79 -12.50 20.50
CA LYS A 230 -17.04 -11.81 20.83
C LYS A 230 -17.11 -10.42 20.20
N SER A 231 -16.02 -9.67 20.24
CA SER A 231 -15.88 -8.37 19.61
C SER A 231 -16.10 -8.47 18.10
N ALA A 232 -15.40 -9.39 17.44
CA ALA A 232 -15.54 -9.66 16.01
C ALA A 232 -16.98 -10.08 15.64
N LYS A 233 -17.57 -11.02 16.39
CA LYS A 233 -18.94 -11.49 16.17
C LYS A 233 -19.99 -10.40 16.38
N SER A 234 -19.71 -9.41 17.24
CA SER A 234 -20.61 -8.26 17.42
C SER A 234 -20.75 -7.38 16.18
N MET A 235 -19.87 -7.57 15.19
CA MET A 235 -19.85 -6.84 13.92
C MET A 235 -20.35 -7.70 12.75
N LEU A 236 -20.91 -8.89 12.97
CA LEU A 236 -21.46 -9.72 11.88
C LEU A 236 -22.50 -8.94 11.06
N GLY A 237 -22.35 -9.01 9.74
CA GLY A 237 -23.16 -8.28 8.76
C GLY A 237 -22.82 -6.79 8.66
N TYR A 238 -21.79 -6.32 9.37
CA TYR A 238 -21.36 -4.92 9.26
C TYR A 238 -20.36 -4.75 8.15
N PHE A 239 -20.31 -3.47 7.79
CA PHE A 239 -19.46 -2.78 6.85
C PHE A 239 -19.60 -3.23 5.42
N TYR A 240 -19.52 -2.28 4.49
CA TYR A 240 -19.26 -2.60 3.10
C TYR A 240 -17.76 -2.58 2.86
N TYR A 241 -17.28 -3.49 2.04
CA TYR A 241 -15.86 -3.58 1.74
C TYR A 241 -15.37 -2.38 0.91
N VAL A 242 -14.35 -1.70 1.40
CA VAL A 242 -13.64 -0.65 0.67
C VAL A 242 -12.19 -0.60 1.12
N GLN A 243 -11.25 -0.49 0.18
CA GLN A 243 -9.80 -0.40 0.50
C GLN A 243 -9.40 0.89 1.22
N SER A 244 -10.33 1.84 1.37
CA SER A 244 -10.13 3.03 2.18
C SER A 244 -10.62 2.73 3.60
N HIS A 245 -9.70 2.41 4.50
CA HIS A 245 -10.00 2.14 5.90
C HIS A 245 -9.21 3.09 6.83
N PRO A 246 -9.88 3.86 7.71
CA PRO A 246 -11.34 3.97 7.80
C PRO A 246 -11.94 4.69 6.58
N SER A 247 -13.14 4.32 6.17
CA SER A 247 -13.90 5.16 5.23
C SER A 247 -14.40 6.42 5.95
N SER A 248 -14.71 7.47 5.19
CA SER A 248 -15.20 8.74 5.78
C SER A 248 -16.52 8.61 6.54
N ASP A 249 -17.31 7.59 6.23
CA ASP A 249 -18.61 7.29 6.84
C ASP A 249 -18.54 6.19 7.92
N LEU A 250 -17.36 5.63 8.22
CA LEU A 250 -17.16 4.69 9.33
C LEU A 250 -17.34 5.35 10.70
N GLY A 251 -17.20 6.67 10.76
CA GLY A 251 -17.37 7.47 11.96
C GLY A 251 -16.06 7.72 12.71
N ASN A 252 -16.10 8.70 13.62
CA ASN A 252 -14.91 9.15 14.36
C ASN A 252 -14.68 8.38 15.66
N ASP A 253 -15.71 7.73 16.22
CA ASP A 253 -15.59 6.84 17.38
C ASP A 253 -15.43 5.39 16.91
N LEU A 254 -14.18 4.94 16.80
CA LEU A 254 -13.86 3.61 16.30
C LEU A 254 -14.14 2.48 17.32
N LEU A 255 -14.57 2.80 18.55
CA LEU A 255 -15.16 1.80 19.46
C LEU A 255 -16.63 1.52 19.13
N LYS A 256 -17.29 2.46 18.43
CA LYS A 256 -18.69 2.38 18.02
C LYS A 256 -18.82 2.81 16.54
N PRO A 257 -18.18 2.05 15.62
CA PRO A 257 -18.20 2.40 14.21
C PRO A 257 -19.63 2.36 13.65
N ASN A 258 -19.86 3.17 12.61
CA ASN A 258 -21.09 3.12 11.84
C ASN A 258 -21.20 1.77 11.14
N LYS A 259 -22.25 1.01 11.47
CA LYS A 259 -22.53 -0.34 10.97
C LYS A 259 -22.60 -0.40 9.43
N ALA A 260 -23.05 0.69 8.82
CA ALA A 260 -23.18 0.85 7.37
C ALA A 260 -21.98 1.58 6.73
N GLY A 261 -20.94 1.90 7.52
CA GLY A 261 -19.69 2.47 7.02
C GLY A 261 -18.82 1.44 6.32
N GLY A 262 -17.63 1.85 5.88
CA GLY A 262 -16.74 1.02 5.09
C GLY A 262 -15.37 0.80 5.75
N THR A 263 -14.84 -0.39 5.56
CA THR A 263 -13.46 -0.73 5.91
C THR A 263 -12.97 -1.87 5.01
N ASP A 264 -11.70 -2.24 5.13
CA ASP A 264 -11.15 -3.43 4.52
C ASP A 264 -10.93 -4.53 5.57
N CYS A 265 -10.41 -5.68 5.12
CA CYS A 265 -10.12 -6.82 5.99
C CYS A 265 -9.21 -6.48 7.18
N SER A 266 -8.22 -5.59 6.97
CA SER A 266 -7.27 -5.19 8.01
C SER A 266 -7.84 -4.16 8.99
N GLY A 267 -8.71 -3.27 8.52
CA GLY A 267 -9.46 -2.36 9.38
C GLY A 267 -10.55 -3.09 10.18
N PHE A 268 -11.17 -4.15 9.64
CA PHE A 268 -12.04 -5.03 10.44
C PHE A 268 -11.28 -5.67 11.61
N VAL A 269 -10.12 -6.29 11.34
CA VAL A 269 -9.30 -6.89 12.39
C VAL A 269 -8.85 -5.82 13.40
N TRP A 270 -8.52 -4.62 12.94
CA TRP A 270 -8.23 -3.47 13.81
C TRP A 270 -9.39 -3.15 14.75
N LEU A 271 -10.62 -3.03 14.23
CA LEU A 271 -11.81 -2.71 15.00
C LEU A 271 -12.09 -3.78 16.05
N ALA A 272 -12.00 -5.05 15.65
CA ALA A 272 -12.21 -6.18 16.54
C ALA A 272 -11.22 -6.16 17.72
N LEU A 273 -9.93 -5.95 17.42
CA LEU A 273 -8.87 -5.83 18.42
C LEU A 273 -9.05 -4.62 19.32
N HIS A 274 -9.31 -3.45 18.74
CA HIS A 274 -9.47 -2.20 19.49
C HIS A 274 -10.63 -2.31 20.49
N LYS A 275 -11.76 -2.84 20.04
CA LYS A 275 -12.95 -3.05 20.87
C LYS A 275 -12.76 -4.15 21.92
N ALA A 276 -11.94 -5.16 21.63
CA ALA A 276 -11.55 -6.17 22.61
C ALA A 276 -10.43 -5.71 23.57
N GLY A 277 -9.90 -4.49 23.38
CA GLY A 277 -8.94 -3.90 24.29
C GLY A 277 -7.48 -4.25 24.01
N TYR A 278 -7.14 -4.78 22.83
CA TYR A 278 -5.75 -5.05 22.44
C TYR A 278 -5.00 -3.77 22.02
N LYS A 279 -3.66 -3.88 21.91
CA LYS A 279 -2.85 -2.84 21.26
C LYS A 279 -3.13 -2.84 19.77
N VAL A 280 -3.31 -1.65 19.23
CA VAL A 280 -3.52 -1.42 17.80
C VAL A 280 -2.82 -0.12 17.40
N PRO A 281 -2.36 0.00 16.14
CA PRO A 281 -1.78 1.25 15.65
C PRO A 281 -2.82 2.37 15.66
N ALA A 282 -2.40 3.62 15.82
CA ALA A 282 -3.31 4.75 15.80
C ALA A 282 -4.07 4.84 14.45
N ASN A 283 -5.33 5.28 14.49
CA ASN A 283 -6.14 5.62 13.30
C ASN A 283 -6.25 4.51 12.24
N MET A 284 -6.25 3.22 12.61
CA MET A 284 -6.19 2.11 11.66
C MET A 284 -4.98 2.13 10.71
N GLY A 285 -3.85 2.71 11.16
CA GLY A 285 -2.63 2.88 10.37
C GLY A 285 -1.85 1.59 10.05
N TRP A 286 -2.54 0.54 9.65
CA TRP A 286 -1.96 -0.68 9.11
C TRP A 286 -2.77 -1.24 7.95
N PHE A 287 -2.14 -2.10 7.17
CA PHE A 287 -2.78 -3.04 6.26
C PHE A 287 -2.17 -4.44 6.46
N THR A 288 -2.70 -5.45 5.79
CA THR A 288 -2.27 -6.86 5.87
C THR A 288 -0.75 -7.06 5.74
N GLY A 289 -0.06 -6.30 4.88
CA GLY A 289 1.40 -6.35 4.74
C GLY A 289 2.15 -5.90 5.99
N THR A 290 1.75 -4.77 6.57
CA THR A 290 2.34 -4.26 7.81
C THR A 290 1.96 -5.10 9.03
N MET A 291 0.78 -5.72 9.04
CA MET A 291 0.40 -6.68 10.08
C MET A 291 1.34 -7.88 10.09
N ALA A 292 1.63 -8.46 8.91
CA ALA A 292 2.59 -9.56 8.79
C ALA A 292 4.02 -9.13 9.17
N SER A 293 4.41 -7.90 8.81
CA SER A 293 5.72 -7.34 9.14
C SER A 293 5.90 -7.14 10.65
N ASP A 294 4.88 -6.59 11.32
CA ASP A 294 4.89 -6.44 12.78
C ASP A 294 4.93 -7.80 13.48
N ALA A 295 4.10 -8.76 13.02
CA ALA A 295 4.08 -10.13 13.55
C ALA A 295 5.44 -10.83 13.48
N LYS A 296 6.20 -10.62 12.41
CA LYS A 296 7.54 -11.22 12.23
C LYS A 296 8.65 -10.47 12.95
N GLY A 297 8.49 -9.16 13.11
CA GLY A 297 9.55 -8.25 13.53
C GLY A 297 9.32 -7.64 14.91
N ALA A 298 8.80 -6.40 14.91
CA ALA A 298 8.80 -5.54 16.09
C ALA A 298 7.86 -6.00 17.21
N HIS A 299 6.89 -6.85 16.90
CA HIS A 299 5.91 -7.39 17.82
C HIS A 299 5.18 -6.33 18.66
N GLN A 300 4.90 -5.16 18.07
CA GLN A 300 4.24 -4.06 18.77
C GLN A 300 2.76 -4.34 19.02
N TYR A 301 2.11 -5.01 18.07
CA TYR A 301 0.67 -5.28 18.08
C TYR A 301 0.37 -6.76 17.88
N LEU A 302 1.19 -7.44 17.10
CA LEU A 302 1.03 -8.84 16.71
C LEU A 302 2.35 -9.59 16.91
N LYS A 303 2.30 -10.84 17.35
CA LYS A 303 3.47 -11.72 17.44
C LYS A 303 3.24 -12.98 16.63
N GLN A 304 4.16 -13.32 15.74
CA GLN A 304 4.06 -14.54 14.95
C GLN A 304 4.00 -15.77 15.85
N VAL A 305 3.12 -16.71 15.48
CA VAL A 305 3.02 -18.03 16.09
C VAL A 305 3.18 -19.11 15.04
N ASP A 306 3.68 -20.26 15.45
CA ASP A 306 3.72 -21.42 14.56
C ASP A 306 2.31 -21.89 14.25
N THR A 307 2.10 -22.38 13.02
CA THR A 307 0.77 -22.81 12.55
C THR A 307 0.18 -23.96 13.38
N ASN A 308 1.03 -24.81 13.98
CA ASN A 308 0.60 -25.88 14.89
C ASN A 308 0.20 -25.37 16.30
N GLN A 309 0.53 -24.13 16.62
CA GLN A 309 0.17 -23.45 17.88
C GLN A 309 -0.90 -22.37 17.67
N ALA A 310 -1.34 -22.18 16.43
CA ALA A 310 -2.38 -21.23 16.07
C ALA A 310 -3.73 -21.72 16.59
N LYS A 311 -4.36 -20.90 17.43
CA LYS A 311 -5.60 -21.21 18.15
C LYS A 311 -6.69 -20.19 17.85
N ALA A 312 -7.90 -20.45 18.32
CA ALA A 312 -8.99 -19.48 18.26
C ALA A 312 -8.53 -18.10 18.81
N GLY A 313 -8.91 -17.02 18.13
CA GLY A 313 -8.49 -15.65 18.47
C GLY A 313 -7.11 -15.24 17.95
N ASP A 314 -6.31 -16.16 17.39
CA ASP A 314 -5.16 -15.76 16.58
C ASP A 314 -5.65 -15.20 15.22
N ILE A 315 -4.79 -14.45 14.55
CA ILE A 315 -5.04 -13.79 13.28
C ILE A 315 -4.28 -14.52 12.19
N VAL A 316 -4.97 -14.84 11.10
CA VAL A 316 -4.34 -15.36 9.89
C VAL A 316 -4.20 -14.23 8.88
N ILE A 317 -2.99 -14.04 8.38
CA ILE A 317 -2.62 -13.02 7.40
C ILE A 317 -2.03 -13.75 6.20
N VAL A 318 -2.51 -13.48 5.00
CA VAL A 318 -1.93 -14.06 3.78
C VAL A 318 -1.61 -12.94 2.81
N ASN A 319 -0.35 -12.87 2.39
CA ASN A 319 0.14 -11.84 1.49
C ASN A 319 0.82 -12.47 0.27
N GLN A 320 0.40 -12.06 -0.92
CA GLN A 320 1.20 -12.16 -2.14
C GLN A 320 2.01 -10.88 -2.30
N GLY A 321 3.32 -11.00 -2.51
CA GLY A 321 4.21 -9.85 -2.52
C GLY A 321 4.08 -9.05 -1.22
N VAL A 322 3.73 -7.76 -1.34
CA VAL A 322 3.64 -6.85 -0.17
C VAL A 322 2.29 -6.86 0.54
N GLY A 323 1.30 -7.62 0.06
CA GLY A 323 0.00 -7.71 0.73
C GLY A 323 -0.98 -6.56 0.46
N ALA A 324 -0.68 -5.61 -0.42
CA ALA A 324 -1.57 -4.47 -0.65
C ALA A 324 -2.78 -4.81 -1.54
N GLY A 325 -3.95 -4.23 -1.23
CA GLY A 325 -5.18 -4.42 -2.00
C GLY A 325 -5.56 -5.90 -2.12
N ASN A 326 -5.84 -6.36 -3.34
CA ASN A 326 -6.24 -7.76 -3.58
C ASN A 326 -5.12 -8.78 -3.36
N ASN A 327 -3.87 -8.33 -3.14
CA ASN A 327 -2.74 -9.21 -2.88
C ASN A 327 -2.57 -9.53 -1.38
N GLY A 328 -3.46 -9.06 -0.52
CA GLY A 328 -3.44 -9.44 0.89
C GLY A 328 -4.85 -9.63 1.43
N HIS A 329 -4.97 -10.53 2.39
CA HIS A 329 -6.19 -10.72 3.14
C HIS A 329 -5.83 -11.11 4.59
N THR A 330 -6.70 -10.79 5.53
CA THR A 330 -6.52 -11.15 6.93
C THR A 330 -7.86 -11.48 7.57
N ALA A 331 -7.85 -12.38 8.55
CA ALA A 331 -9.03 -12.82 9.27
C ALA A 331 -8.68 -13.28 10.69
N ILE A 332 -9.69 -13.40 11.56
CA ILE A 332 -9.54 -13.92 12.92
C ILE A 332 -9.97 -15.40 12.94
N LEU A 333 -9.18 -16.26 13.55
CA LEU A 333 -9.49 -17.67 13.71
C LEU A 333 -10.62 -17.87 14.74
N LEU A 334 -11.65 -18.63 14.38
CA LEU A 334 -12.76 -18.98 15.30
C LEU A 334 -12.53 -20.29 16.04
N GLU A 335 -11.51 -21.04 15.65
CA GLU A 335 -11.13 -22.32 16.21
C GLU A 335 -9.63 -22.56 16.01
N ASP A 336 -9.11 -23.63 16.59
CA ASP A 336 -7.72 -24.04 16.39
C ASP A 336 -7.45 -24.40 14.93
N TRP A 337 -6.21 -24.14 14.49
CA TRP A 337 -5.82 -24.30 13.10
C TRP A 337 -5.94 -25.75 12.62
N LYS A 338 -6.73 -25.93 11.55
CA LYS A 338 -7.01 -27.22 10.88
C LYS A 338 -6.73 -27.13 9.37
N GLY A 339 -5.89 -26.19 8.95
CA GLY A 339 -5.61 -25.94 7.53
C GLY A 339 -6.78 -25.27 6.80
N LYS A 340 -7.09 -25.74 5.59
CA LYS A 340 -8.11 -25.13 4.70
C LYS A 340 -9.53 -25.13 5.26
N ASP A 341 -9.83 -26.03 6.19
CA ASP A 341 -11.15 -26.12 6.81
C ASP A 341 -11.34 -25.25 8.05
N THR A 342 -10.28 -24.55 8.51
CA THR A 342 -10.34 -23.70 9.70
C THR A 342 -11.41 -22.61 9.54
N LYS A 343 -12.34 -22.55 10.50
CA LYS A 343 -13.34 -21.49 10.58
C LYS A 343 -12.70 -20.16 10.95
N ILE A 344 -13.14 -19.12 10.27
CA ILE A 344 -12.65 -17.75 10.45
C ILE A 344 -13.83 -16.78 10.48
N ILE A 345 -13.58 -15.59 11.03
CA ILE A 345 -14.42 -14.41 10.82
C ILE A 345 -13.60 -13.35 10.09
N GLN A 346 -14.19 -12.77 9.05
CA GLN A 346 -13.47 -12.03 8.01
C GLN A 346 -14.37 -10.97 7.35
N GLU A 347 -13.77 -10.07 6.58
CA GLU A 347 -14.48 -9.15 5.68
C GLU A 347 -13.78 -9.08 4.31
N GLY A 348 -14.52 -9.24 3.21
CA GLY A 348 -14.02 -9.04 1.83
C GLY A 348 -13.40 -10.25 1.12
N GLY A 349 -13.24 -11.39 1.80
CA GLY A 349 -12.83 -12.68 1.24
C GLY A 349 -13.97 -13.47 0.58
N ASP A 350 -15.15 -12.88 0.44
CA ASP A 350 -16.33 -13.44 -0.22
C ASP A 350 -17.07 -12.38 -1.04
N LEU A 351 -18.20 -12.75 -1.66
CA LEU A 351 -18.97 -11.86 -2.52
C LEU A 351 -19.89 -10.90 -1.76
N THR A 352 -20.05 -11.07 -0.44
CA THR A 352 -20.95 -10.21 0.35
C THR A 352 -20.31 -8.88 0.69
N GLY A 353 -18.97 -8.85 0.87
CA GLY A 353 -18.25 -7.64 1.26
C GLY A 353 -18.58 -7.15 2.66
N HIS A 354 -19.28 -7.95 3.47
CA HIS A 354 -19.61 -7.66 4.86
C HIS A 354 -18.81 -8.57 5.79
N VAL A 355 -18.74 -8.23 7.08
CA VAL A 355 -18.18 -9.12 8.09
C VAL A 355 -19.02 -10.40 8.16
N ASN A 356 -18.39 -11.55 7.89
CA ASN A 356 -19.04 -12.85 7.88
C ASN A 356 -18.14 -13.96 8.43
N GLU A 357 -18.75 -15.10 8.77
CA GLU A 357 -18.02 -16.33 9.07
C GLU A 357 -17.76 -17.10 7.78
N GLY A 358 -16.55 -17.62 7.64
CA GLY A 358 -16.12 -18.39 6.47
C GLY A 358 -15.13 -19.49 6.84
N LYS A 359 -14.54 -20.09 5.81
CA LYS A 359 -13.42 -21.03 5.94
C LYS A 359 -12.17 -20.43 5.31
N PHE A 360 -11.02 -20.66 5.94
CA PHE A 360 -9.73 -20.22 5.43
C PHE A 360 -9.52 -20.59 3.94
N GLY A 361 -9.76 -21.84 3.57
CA GLY A 361 -9.51 -22.32 2.21
C GLY A 361 -10.33 -21.63 1.13
N THR A 362 -11.58 -21.26 1.43
CA THR A 362 -12.46 -20.58 0.47
C THR A 362 -12.18 -19.08 0.44
N SER A 363 -12.07 -18.45 1.61
CA SER A 363 -11.92 -16.99 1.73
C SER A 363 -10.55 -16.48 1.28
N PHE A 364 -9.53 -17.35 1.29
CA PHE A 364 -8.17 -17.01 0.84
C PHE A 364 -7.82 -17.64 -0.52
N SER A 365 -8.76 -18.31 -1.19
CA SER A 365 -8.51 -19.17 -2.36
C SER A 365 -7.62 -18.55 -3.44
N ILE A 366 -7.80 -17.26 -3.75
CA ILE A 366 -7.01 -16.52 -4.75
C ILE A 366 -5.56 -16.26 -4.31
N LEU A 367 -5.29 -16.23 -3.00
CA LEU A 367 -3.98 -15.95 -2.42
C LEU A 367 -3.16 -17.22 -2.19
N LEU A 368 -3.80 -18.37 -1.99
CA LEU A 368 -3.12 -19.62 -1.63
C LEU A 368 -2.16 -20.15 -2.71
N GLY A 369 -2.27 -19.69 -3.96
CA GLY A 369 -1.38 -20.03 -5.07
C GLY A 369 -0.03 -19.30 -5.05
N GLY A 370 0.60 -19.13 -3.89
CA GLY A 370 1.90 -18.45 -3.74
C GLY A 370 1.94 -17.33 -2.69
N GLY A 371 0.87 -17.14 -1.93
CA GLY A 371 0.83 -16.22 -0.79
C GLY A 371 1.55 -16.79 0.44
N ASP A 372 2.27 -15.92 1.12
CA ASP A 372 2.91 -16.20 2.39
C ASP A 372 1.88 -16.14 3.52
N VAL A 373 1.76 -17.24 4.28
CA VAL A 373 0.77 -17.39 5.35
C VAL A 373 1.46 -17.13 6.70
N VAL A 374 0.96 -16.13 7.42
CA VAL A 374 1.46 -15.74 8.74
C VAL A 374 0.34 -15.91 9.75
N MET A 375 0.61 -16.71 10.79
CA MET A 375 -0.25 -16.77 11.98
C MET A 375 0.30 -15.80 13.01
N ALA A 376 -0.57 -15.00 13.58
CA ALA A 376 -0.18 -13.93 14.48
C ALA A 376 -1.10 -13.87 15.71
N ARG A 377 -0.51 -13.83 16.90
CA ARG A 377 -1.21 -13.64 18.15
C ARG A 377 -1.23 -12.15 18.52
N PRO A 378 -2.40 -11.59 18.86
CA PRO A 378 -2.49 -10.22 19.38
C PRO A 378 -1.67 -9.99 20.65
N VAL A 379 -1.07 -8.82 20.77
CA VAL A 379 -0.36 -8.37 21.97
C VAL A 379 -1.33 -7.64 22.89
N ALA A 380 -1.47 -8.14 24.12
CA ALA A 380 -2.30 -7.53 25.16
C ALA A 380 -1.84 -6.10 25.49
N LYS A 381 -2.75 -5.29 26.07
CA LYS A 381 -2.49 -3.89 26.42
C LYS A 381 -1.41 -3.70 27.48
#